data_AF-A0A352TS89-F1
#
_entry.id   AF-A0A352TS89-F1
#
_cell.length_a   1.000
_cell.length_b   1.000
_cell.length_c   1.000
_cell.angle_alpha   90.00
_cell.angle_beta   90.00
_cell.angle_gamma   90.00
#
_symmetry.space_group_name_H-M   'P 1'
#
loop_
_entity.id
_entity.type
_entity.pdbx_description
1 polymer ?
#
loop_
_entity_poly.entity_id
_entity_poly.type
_entity_poly.pdbx_seq_one_letter_code
_entity_poly.pdbx_strand_id
1 'polypeptide(L)'
;MMKKLFLLTIGIITFMTLSSCIIETPPTTTIKDIDYTIERYLQTVDGTSYEIDALTVEKDPLGTFKTISIEYDGFYLNKEISNHIFVVDEFLEVVELYYDRIPYQISFYLSSGLYNTETFLYGQDVIFPNLSHVTGWKNGMDEVVIGSHIVTSDDRFYAIEEDQTAINFEGYYALLNDVEMALWYETLQEMIQSYTYVSYGDARDILQDSDEDPNNQDNVLLIYDRRSVDSTWDAGVTWNREHVWPRSKLPNSTAEADLHLLRASDPVLNSTRGNLSFVDGSGEARIIGSGWFPGEDDRGDVARIVFYVMMMWETNINLIGNLDTFLKWHEEDPVDDFERQRNQVIYAYQ
;
A
#
# COMPACT_ATOMS: atom_id res chain seq x y z
N MET A 1 -41.40 -36.75 100.34
CA MET A 1 -41.64 -36.77 98.87
C MET A 1 -40.28 -36.74 98.19
N MET A 2 -39.62 -37.88 98.05
CA MET A 2 -39.87 -38.92 97.03
C MET A 2 -39.27 -38.54 95.68
N LYS A 3 -38.22 -39.30 95.33
CA LYS A 3 -38.01 -39.88 93.99
C LYS A 3 -38.42 -39.00 92.83
N LYS A 4 -37.47 -38.16 92.39
CA LYS A 4 -37.26 -37.66 91.02
C LYS A 4 -36.26 -36.52 91.20
N LEU A 5 -34.97 -36.81 91.21
CA LEU A 5 -34.20 -36.53 90.01
C LEU A 5 -32.96 -37.45 89.91
N PHE A 6 -33.22 -38.76 89.86
CA PHE A 6 -32.21 -39.81 89.62
C PHE A 6 -31.95 -39.99 88.12
N LEU A 7 -31.90 -38.87 87.37
CA LEU A 7 -31.86 -38.86 85.92
C LEU A 7 -31.26 -37.54 85.40
N LEU A 8 -30.08 -37.17 85.92
CA LEU A 8 -29.10 -36.36 85.17
C LEU A 8 -27.70 -36.40 85.81
N THR A 9 -27.35 -37.52 86.43
CA THR A 9 -25.99 -37.83 86.93
C THR A 9 -25.37 -38.99 86.13
N ILE A 10 -25.74 -39.10 84.85
CA ILE A 10 -25.11 -39.95 83.83
C ILE A 10 -24.98 -39.13 82.54
N GLY A 11 -24.38 -37.94 82.66
CA GLY A 11 -24.12 -37.03 81.55
C GLY A 11 -22.79 -36.30 81.65
N ILE A 12 -21.96 -36.64 82.65
CA ILE A 12 -20.64 -36.02 82.89
C ILE A 12 -19.55 -37.09 83.11
N ILE A 13 -19.87 -38.38 82.96
CA ILE A 13 -18.88 -39.48 82.97
C ILE A 13 -19.15 -40.41 81.78
N THR A 14 -19.24 -39.83 80.60
CA THR A 14 -19.14 -40.54 79.31
C THR A 14 -18.50 -39.64 78.25
N PHE A 15 -17.48 -38.89 78.67
CA PHE A 15 -16.57 -38.16 77.76
C PHE A 15 -15.11 -38.34 78.19
N MET A 16 -14.82 -39.50 78.80
CA MET A 16 -13.48 -39.97 79.12
C MET A 16 -13.44 -41.50 78.97
N THR A 17 -13.67 -41.99 77.76
CA THR A 17 -13.25 -43.33 77.28
C THR A 17 -13.56 -43.46 75.78
N LEU A 18 -12.96 -42.59 74.97
CA LEU A 18 -12.68 -42.87 73.57
C LEU A 18 -11.20 -42.55 73.29
N SER A 19 -10.31 -43.17 74.08
CA SER A 19 -9.20 -43.89 73.48
C SER A 19 -9.86 -45.10 72.80
N SER A 20 -9.73 -45.38 71.51
CA SER A 20 -8.59 -45.21 70.66
C SER A 20 -9.12 -45.25 69.23
N CYS A 21 -9.29 -44.09 68.60
CA CYS A 21 -9.14 -44.04 67.16
C CYS A 21 -7.81 -43.32 66.96
N ILE A 22 -6.76 -44.11 66.70
CA ILE A 22 -5.57 -43.55 66.07
C ILE A 22 -6.11 -43.05 64.73
N ILE A 23 -6.45 -41.77 64.66
CA ILE A 23 -6.38 -41.07 63.39
C ILE A 23 -4.88 -41.09 63.12
N GLU A 24 -4.41 -42.13 62.44
CA GLU A 24 -3.16 -41.99 61.71
C GLU A 24 -3.45 -40.79 60.83
N THR A 25 -2.79 -39.68 61.14
CA THR A 25 -2.69 -38.59 60.19
C THR A 25 -2.33 -39.28 58.87
N PRO A 26 -3.15 -39.13 57.81
CA PRO A 26 -2.80 -39.74 56.52
C PRO A 26 -1.35 -39.35 56.28
N PRO A 27 -0.46 -40.31 55.95
CA PRO A 27 0.96 -40.06 55.90
C PRO A 27 1.14 -38.77 55.11
N THR A 28 1.69 -37.75 55.76
CA THR A 28 1.91 -36.47 55.13
C THR A 28 2.86 -36.80 54.00
N THR A 29 2.32 -36.97 52.81
CA THR A 29 3.10 -37.33 51.65
C THR A 29 3.81 -36.04 51.35
N THR A 30 4.98 -35.87 51.95
CA THR A 30 5.86 -34.75 51.67
C THR A 30 6.16 -34.91 50.19
N ILE A 31 5.47 -34.14 49.35
CA ILE A 31 5.71 -34.20 47.92
C ILE A 31 7.15 -33.72 47.78
N LYS A 32 8.02 -34.63 47.33
CA LYS A 32 9.43 -34.33 47.14
C LYS A 32 9.50 -33.31 46.01
N ASP A 33 9.89 -32.09 46.31
CA ASP A 33 10.18 -31.12 45.27
C ASP A 33 11.54 -31.45 44.64
N ILE A 34 11.64 -31.25 43.33
CA ILE A 34 12.86 -31.43 42.55
C ILE A 34 13.28 -30.04 42.06
N ASP A 35 14.51 -29.67 42.36
CA ASP A 35 15.16 -28.49 41.79
C ASP A 35 15.80 -28.89 40.45
N TYR A 36 15.53 -28.14 39.40
CA TYR A 36 16.09 -28.36 38.07
C TYR A 36 16.40 -27.02 37.40
N THR A 37 17.29 -27.04 36.41
CA THR A 37 17.70 -25.83 35.68
C THR A 37 17.08 -25.81 34.30
N ILE A 38 16.49 -24.70 33.91
CA ILE A 38 16.08 -24.45 32.54
C ILE A 38 17.20 -23.67 31.85
N GLU A 39 17.76 -24.26 30.81
CA GLU A 39 18.75 -23.63 29.94
C GLU A 39 18.08 -23.17 28.65
N ARG A 40 18.18 -21.88 28.35
CA ARG A 40 17.69 -21.30 27.09
C ARG A 40 18.86 -21.05 26.15
N TYR A 41 18.71 -21.61 24.95
CA TYR A 41 19.64 -21.49 23.85
C TYR A 41 18.98 -20.71 22.70
N LEU A 42 19.62 -19.63 22.26
CA LEU A 42 19.17 -18.82 21.12
C LEU A 42 20.04 -19.13 19.90
N GLN A 43 19.41 -19.27 18.73
CA GLN A 43 20.14 -19.48 17.48
C GLN A 43 21.06 -18.29 17.18
N THR A 44 22.25 -18.57 16.67
CA THR A 44 23.22 -17.54 16.23
C THR A 44 22.69 -16.77 15.02
N VAL A 45 23.20 -15.56 14.81
CA VAL A 45 22.73 -14.65 13.73
C VAL A 45 22.93 -15.24 12.34
N ASP A 46 23.94 -16.08 12.16
CA ASP A 46 24.21 -16.82 10.91
C ASP A 46 23.34 -18.08 10.74
N GLY A 47 22.53 -18.43 11.75
CA GLY A 47 21.63 -19.58 11.73
C GLY A 47 22.31 -20.93 11.93
N THR A 48 23.63 -20.99 12.19
CA THR A 48 24.39 -22.26 12.13
C THR A 48 24.50 -23.00 13.46
N SER A 49 24.30 -22.32 14.59
CA SER A 49 24.47 -22.90 15.92
C SER A 49 23.56 -22.23 16.96
N TYR A 50 23.67 -22.64 18.22
CA TYR A 50 22.96 -22.02 19.34
C TYR A 50 23.93 -21.65 20.45
N GLU A 51 23.65 -20.53 21.12
CA GLU A 51 24.41 -20.05 22.27
C GLU A 51 23.49 -19.93 23.49
N ILE A 52 24.06 -20.17 24.68
CA ILE A 52 23.32 -20.05 25.93
C ILE A 52 23.01 -18.57 26.21
N ASP A 53 21.75 -18.27 26.41
CA ASP A 53 21.25 -16.92 26.68
C ASP A 53 20.89 -16.76 28.17
N ALA A 54 20.24 -17.76 28.76
CA ALA A 54 19.83 -17.70 30.16
C ALA A 54 19.82 -19.08 30.84
N LEU A 55 20.08 -19.08 32.14
CA LEU A 55 19.86 -20.20 33.05
C LEU A 55 18.91 -19.76 34.18
N THR A 56 17.82 -20.49 34.37
CA THR A 56 16.86 -20.27 35.46
C THR A 56 16.71 -21.53 36.28
N VAL A 57 16.81 -21.42 37.61
CA VAL A 57 16.54 -22.55 38.51
C VAL A 57 15.07 -22.55 38.88
N GLU A 58 14.41 -23.67 38.65
CA GLU A 58 13.01 -23.91 38.99
C GLU A 58 12.89 -25.03 40.01
N LYS A 59 11.77 -25.03 40.73
CA LYS A 59 11.45 -26.04 41.74
C LYS A 59 10.00 -26.42 41.62
N ASP A 60 9.74 -27.69 41.33
CA ASP A 60 8.38 -28.21 41.21
C ASP A 60 8.24 -29.56 41.95
N PRO A 61 7.02 -29.93 42.38
CA PRO A 61 6.78 -31.23 43.00
C PRO A 61 7.03 -32.41 42.05
N LEU A 62 7.59 -33.51 42.57
CA LEU A 62 7.78 -34.77 41.82
C LEU A 62 6.47 -35.24 41.19
N GLY A 63 6.51 -35.56 39.89
CA GLY A 63 5.37 -35.96 39.08
C GLY A 63 4.60 -34.81 38.41
N THR A 64 5.00 -33.56 38.64
CA THR A 64 4.38 -32.40 37.98
C THR A 64 4.60 -32.45 36.47
N PHE A 65 3.52 -32.35 35.70
CA PHE A 65 3.57 -32.19 34.25
C PHE A 65 3.75 -30.72 33.89
N LYS A 66 4.74 -30.40 33.06
CA LYS A 66 5.08 -29.04 32.62
C LYS A 66 5.04 -28.94 31.11
N THR A 67 4.55 -27.81 30.63
CA THR A 67 4.69 -27.37 29.24
C THR A 67 5.26 -25.96 29.25
N ILE A 68 6.29 -25.73 28.45
CA ILE A 68 6.91 -24.41 28.28
C ILE A 68 6.58 -23.91 26.88
N SER A 69 6.01 -22.69 26.82
CA SER A 69 5.61 -22.03 25.57
C SER A 69 5.90 -20.53 25.63
N ILE A 70 7.05 -20.15 26.18
CA ILE A 70 7.45 -18.75 26.29
C ILE A 70 7.76 -18.23 24.89
N GLU A 71 7.08 -17.16 24.48
CA GLU A 71 7.42 -16.38 23.28
C GLU A 71 8.61 -15.48 23.58
N TYR A 72 9.49 -15.32 22.60
CA TYR A 72 10.67 -14.49 22.73
C TYR A 72 10.80 -13.63 21.47
N ASP A 73 10.98 -12.33 21.64
CA ASP A 73 10.91 -11.36 20.53
C ASP A 73 11.94 -11.71 19.45
N GLY A 74 11.45 -11.97 18.23
CA GLY A 74 12.29 -12.35 17.09
C GLY A 74 12.68 -13.81 17.03
N PHE A 75 12.15 -14.66 17.92
CA PHE A 75 12.46 -16.10 17.95
C PHE A 75 11.19 -16.96 18.14
N TYR A 76 11.27 -18.21 17.71
CA TYR A 76 10.25 -19.21 17.97
C TYR A 76 10.87 -20.48 18.56
N LEU A 77 10.14 -21.14 19.46
CA LEU A 77 10.61 -22.37 20.10
C LEU A 77 10.73 -23.51 19.08
N ASN A 78 11.92 -24.10 18.96
CA ASN A 78 12.14 -25.29 18.17
C ASN A 78 11.67 -26.53 18.94
N LYS A 79 10.44 -26.95 18.68
CA LYS A 79 9.78 -28.05 19.40
C LYS A 79 10.38 -29.43 19.12
N GLU A 80 11.18 -29.57 18.06
CA GLU A 80 11.76 -30.86 17.67
C GLU A 80 12.97 -31.22 18.54
N ILE A 81 13.77 -30.22 18.92
CA ILE A 81 14.99 -30.41 19.72
C ILE A 81 14.85 -29.94 21.16
N SER A 82 13.79 -29.19 21.51
CA SER A 82 13.56 -28.69 22.86
C SER A 82 12.79 -29.66 23.76
N ASN A 83 13.21 -29.76 25.01
CA ASN A 83 12.51 -30.48 26.09
C ASN A 83 11.35 -29.63 26.66
N HIS A 84 10.46 -29.17 25.78
CA HIS A 84 9.41 -28.21 26.12
C HIS A 84 8.16 -28.83 26.76
N ILE A 85 8.06 -30.16 26.78
CA ILE A 85 7.01 -30.92 27.48
C ILE A 85 7.71 -32.02 28.28
N PHE A 86 7.54 -32.02 29.59
CA PHE A 86 8.21 -32.98 30.48
C PHE A 86 7.41 -33.23 31.76
N VAL A 87 7.75 -34.32 32.44
CA VAL A 87 7.30 -34.62 33.79
C VAL A 87 8.50 -34.47 34.71
N VAL A 88 8.31 -33.79 35.83
CA VAL A 88 9.35 -33.63 36.85
C VAL A 88 9.58 -34.98 37.53
N ASP A 89 10.69 -35.65 37.21
CA ASP A 89 11.10 -36.91 37.84
C ASP A 89 12.31 -36.71 38.78
N GLU A 90 12.72 -37.76 39.49
CA GLU A 90 13.75 -37.67 40.52
C GLU A 90 15.18 -37.51 39.98
N PHE A 91 15.37 -37.63 38.67
CA PHE A 91 16.64 -37.51 37.97
C PHE A 91 16.68 -36.27 37.05
N LEU A 92 15.61 -35.46 37.04
CA LEU A 92 15.57 -34.23 36.24
C LEU A 92 16.54 -33.20 36.81
N GLU A 93 17.63 -32.93 36.07
CA GLU A 93 18.62 -31.91 36.43
C GLU A 93 18.53 -30.67 35.53
N VAL A 94 18.39 -30.88 34.22
CA VAL A 94 18.41 -29.81 33.21
C VAL A 94 17.29 -29.99 32.18
N VAL A 95 16.64 -28.89 31.82
CA VAL A 95 15.67 -28.78 30.73
C VAL A 95 16.22 -27.79 29.72
N GLU A 96 16.60 -28.29 28.55
CA GLU A 96 17.13 -27.48 27.45
C GLU A 96 16.00 -27.00 26.52
N LEU A 97 15.99 -25.70 26.24
CA LEU A 97 15.05 -25.06 25.31
C LEU A 97 15.84 -24.32 24.23
N TYR A 98 15.56 -24.65 22.97
CA TYR A 98 16.22 -24.08 21.81
C TYR A 98 15.23 -23.22 21.02
N TYR A 99 15.66 -22.01 20.69
CA TYR A 99 14.85 -21.01 19.99
C TYR A 99 15.50 -20.62 18.67
N ASP A 100 14.77 -20.83 17.59
CA ASP A 100 15.16 -20.45 16.23
C ASP A 100 14.83 -18.97 15.99
N ARG A 101 15.63 -18.27 15.17
CA ARG A 101 15.33 -16.90 14.76
C ARG A 101 14.18 -16.89 13.76
N ILE A 102 13.29 -15.92 13.88
CA ILE A 102 12.23 -15.69 12.90
C ILE A 102 12.86 -15.20 11.58
N PRO A 103 12.55 -15.82 10.44
CA PRO A 103 12.94 -15.29 9.14
C PRO A 103 12.01 -14.16 8.71
N TYR A 104 12.58 -13.11 8.13
CA TYR A 104 11.85 -11.98 7.53
C TYR A 104 12.25 -11.80 6.06
N GLN A 105 11.32 -11.29 5.27
CA GLN A 105 11.52 -11.00 3.85
C GLN A 105 11.88 -9.53 3.65
N ILE A 106 13.02 -9.30 3.01
CA ILE A 106 13.51 -7.96 2.66
C ILE A 106 13.46 -7.82 1.15
N SER A 107 12.69 -6.85 0.67
CA SER A 107 12.49 -6.62 -0.77
C SER A 107 13.19 -5.34 -1.22
N PHE A 108 13.90 -5.41 -2.34
CA PHE A 108 14.60 -4.28 -2.94
C PHE A 108 13.96 -3.91 -4.27
N TYR A 109 13.71 -2.62 -4.46
CA TYR A 109 13.04 -2.06 -5.63
C TYR A 109 13.97 -1.07 -6.33
N LEU A 110 14.07 -1.20 -7.65
CA LEU A 110 14.64 -0.20 -8.56
C LEU A 110 13.54 0.70 -9.10
N SER A 111 13.91 1.75 -9.83
CA SER A 111 12.93 2.57 -10.58
C SER A 111 12.09 1.73 -11.55
N SER A 112 12.67 0.65 -12.10
CA SER A 112 12.01 -0.31 -12.99
C SER A 112 11.09 -1.32 -12.29
N GLY A 113 10.97 -1.28 -10.96
CA GLY A 113 10.15 -2.20 -10.16
C GLY A 113 10.95 -3.12 -9.23
N LEU A 114 10.34 -4.24 -8.81
CA LEU A 114 10.96 -5.19 -7.88
C LEU A 114 12.23 -5.80 -8.49
N TYR A 115 13.36 -5.66 -7.80
CA TYR A 115 14.64 -6.23 -8.20
C TYR A 115 14.84 -7.63 -7.62
N ASN A 116 14.73 -7.77 -6.29
CA ASN A 116 14.78 -9.05 -5.60
C ASN A 116 14.09 -9.00 -4.23
N THR A 117 13.82 -10.19 -3.69
CA THR A 117 13.42 -10.40 -2.29
C THR A 117 14.34 -11.45 -1.71
N GLU A 118 14.92 -11.17 -0.54
CA GLU A 118 15.82 -12.06 0.17
C GLU A 118 15.32 -12.31 1.59
N THR A 119 15.62 -13.49 2.13
CA THR A 119 15.26 -13.87 3.50
C THR A 119 16.44 -13.65 4.43
N PHE A 120 16.20 -12.92 5.53
CA PHE A 120 17.17 -12.66 6.58
C PHE A 120 16.62 -13.14 7.92
N LEU A 121 17.50 -13.54 8.84
CA LEU A 121 17.10 -13.88 10.20
C LEU A 121 16.96 -12.61 11.05
N TYR A 122 16.04 -12.62 12.03
CA TYR A 122 15.93 -11.56 13.03
C TYR A 122 17.30 -11.19 13.61
N GLY A 123 17.62 -9.90 13.69
CA GLY A 123 18.88 -9.38 14.21
C GLY A 123 20.08 -9.46 13.26
N GLN A 124 19.90 -9.99 12.05
CA GLN A 124 20.92 -9.95 11.00
C GLN A 124 21.00 -8.56 10.35
N ASP A 125 22.19 -8.15 9.92
CA ASP A 125 22.34 -6.96 9.07
C ASP A 125 21.87 -7.25 7.64
N VAL A 126 21.08 -6.34 7.09
CA VAL A 126 20.69 -6.36 5.67
C VAL A 126 21.93 -6.17 4.81
N ILE A 127 22.12 -7.06 3.84
CA ILE A 127 23.15 -6.95 2.81
C ILE A 127 22.51 -6.26 1.61
N PHE A 128 22.79 -4.98 1.44
CA PHE A 128 22.25 -4.19 0.32
C PHE A 128 22.90 -4.60 -1.01
N PRO A 129 22.13 -4.73 -2.11
CA PRO A 129 22.69 -4.96 -3.44
C PRO A 129 23.63 -3.82 -3.85
N ASN A 130 24.82 -4.18 -4.34
CA ASN A 130 25.80 -3.24 -4.85
C ASN A 130 25.66 -3.12 -6.37
N LEU A 131 24.94 -2.09 -6.83
CA LEU A 131 24.63 -1.84 -8.23
C LEU A 131 25.27 -0.53 -8.67
N SER A 132 25.91 -0.52 -9.84
CA SER A 132 26.73 0.62 -10.29
C SER A 132 25.96 1.92 -10.51
N HIS A 133 24.65 1.84 -10.70
CA HIS A 133 23.75 2.98 -10.90
C HIS A 133 22.97 3.34 -9.63
N VAL A 134 23.21 2.67 -8.50
CA VAL A 134 22.53 2.91 -7.23
C VAL A 134 23.49 3.57 -6.25
N THR A 135 23.16 4.78 -5.81
CA THR A 135 23.96 5.58 -4.86
C THR A 135 23.56 5.34 -3.40
N GLY A 136 22.41 4.73 -3.15
CA GLY A 136 21.92 4.42 -1.81
C GLY A 136 20.57 3.72 -1.82
N TRP A 137 20.05 3.42 -0.64
CA TRP A 137 18.75 2.78 -0.44
C TRP A 137 17.93 3.56 0.61
N LYS A 138 16.60 3.60 0.44
CA LYS A 138 15.67 4.21 1.41
C LYS A 138 14.58 3.22 1.83
N ASN A 139 14.17 3.24 3.10
CA ASN A 139 13.02 2.47 3.58
C ASN A 139 11.78 3.38 3.61
N GLY A 140 10.73 3.02 2.86
CA GLY A 140 9.53 3.85 2.76
C GLY A 140 9.78 5.21 2.09
N MET A 141 9.12 6.28 2.56
CA MET A 141 9.16 7.59 1.90
C MET A 141 10.28 8.53 2.39
N ASP A 142 10.85 8.37 3.58
CA ASP A 142 11.56 9.52 4.21
C ASP A 142 12.94 9.22 4.84
N GLU A 143 13.37 7.98 5.04
CA GLU A 143 14.67 7.71 5.70
C GLU A 143 15.68 7.07 4.75
N VAL A 144 16.73 7.83 4.41
CA VAL A 144 17.91 7.33 3.68
C VAL A 144 18.71 6.45 4.62
N VAL A 145 18.87 5.18 4.25
CA VAL A 145 19.68 4.24 5.02
C VAL A 145 21.10 4.27 4.48
N ILE A 146 21.99 4.97 5.19
CA ILE A 146 23.43 5.01 4.89
C ILE A 146 24.16 4.09 5.89
N GLY A 147 24.47 2.87 5.46
CA GLY A 147 25.27 1.94 6.26
C GLY A 147 24.58 0.59 6.50
N SER A 148 24.04 0.41 7.70
CA SER A 148 23.53 -0.87 8.21
C SER A 148 22.07 -0.79 8.64
N HIS A 149 21.27 -1.82 8.33
CA HIS A 149 19.90 -1.98 8.83
C HIS A 149 19.76 -3.35 9.50
N ILE A 150 19.30 -3.38 10.75
CA ILE A 150 19.09 -4.62 11.50
C ILE A 150 17.67 -5.12 11.24
N VAL A 151 17.55 -6.38 10.86
CA VAL A 151 16.26 -7.00 10.53
C VAL A 151 15.43 -7.26 11.79
N THR A 152 14.28 -6.59 11.90
CA THR A 152 13.29 -6.82 12.97
C THR A 152 11.88 -7.15 12.45
N SER A 153 11.66 -6.97 11.15
CA SER A 153 10.38 -7.16 10.46
C SER A 153 10.61 -7.35 8.96
N ASP A 154 9.56 -7.70 8.22
CA ASP A 154 9.56 -7.57 6.77
C ASP A 154 9.72 -6.09 6.40
N ASP A 155 10.59 -5.79 5.43
CA ASP A 155 10.92 -4.43 5.03
C ASP A 155 11.06 -4.29 3.51
N ARG A 156 10.91 -3.05 3.03
CA ARG A 156 11.05 -2.70 1.61
C ARG A 156 12.02 -1.54 1.44
N PHE A 157 13.03 -1.74 0.61
CA PHE A 157 14.01 -0.73 0.25
C PHE A 157 13.87 -0.32 -1.20
N TYR A 158 13.91 0.99 -1.44
CA TYR A 158 13.89 1.57 -2.78
C TYR A 158 15.25 2.18 -3.09
N ALA A 159 15.77 1.92 -4.28
CA ALA A 159 17.05 2.45 -4.71
C ALA A 159 17.00 3.97 -4.90
N ILE A 160 18.10 4.62 -4.54
CA ILE A 160 18.43 6.00 -4.92
C ILE A 160 19.37 5.88 -6.11
N GLU A 161 18.81 5.91 -7.31
CA GLU A 161 19.58 5.75 -8.53
C GLU A 161 20.28 7.06 -8.90
N GLU A 162 21.55 6.97 -9.30
CA GLU A 162 22.27 8.09 -9.90
C GLU A 162 21.54 8.42 -11.21
N ASP A 163 21.06 9.65 -11.34
CA ASP A 163 20.27 10.07 -12.50
C ASP A 163 21.11 9.97 -13.77
N GLN A 164 21.04 8.81 -14.43
CA GLN A 164 21.63 8.57 -15.73
C GLN A 164 20.69 9.00 -16.86
N THR A 165 19.56 9.62 -16.54
CA THR A 165 18.68 10.26 -17.52
C THR A 165 18.91 11.76 -17.49
N ALA A 166 20.05 12.20 -18.04
CA ALA A 166 20.04 13.52 -18.67
C ALA A 166 19.03 13.44 -19.82
N ILE A 167 17.75 13.72 -19.52
CA ILE A 167 16.70 13.84 -20.52
C ILE A 167 17.11 15.05 -21.36
N ASN A 168 17.65 14.77 -22.54
CA ASN A 168 17.96 15.82 -23.50
C ASN A 168 16.68 16.14 -24.26
N PHE A 169 15.93 17.14 -23.80
CA PHE A 169 14.75 17.62 -24.47
C PHE A 169 15.12 18.28 -25.81
N GLU A 170 14.32 18.06 -26.84
CA GLU A 170 14.50 18.69 -28.15
C GLU A 170 13.28 19.54 -28.51
N GLY A 171 13.44 20.43 -29.50
CA GLY A 171 12.35 21.23 -30.04
C GLY A 171 11.68 22.14 -29.02
N TYR A 172 10.35 22.05 -28.90
CA TYR A 172 9.54 22.91 -28.03
C TYR A 172 10.01 22.87 -26.57
N TYR A 173 10.42 21.70 -26.07
CA TYR A 173 10.83 21.50 -24.67
C TYR A 173 12.33 21.70 -24.42
N ALA A 174 13.13 22.11 -25.43
CA ALA A 174 14.59 22.19 -25.30
C ALA A 174 15.08 23.10 -24.15
N LEU A 175 14.29 24.11 -23.77
CA LEU A 175 14.57 25.00 -22.64
C LEU A 175 14.69 24.26 -21.30
N LEU A 176 14.05 23.09 -21.16
CA LEU A 176 14.11 22.28 -19.94
C LEU A 176 15.51 21.72 -19.65
N ASN A 177 16.37 21.61 -20.67
CA ASN A 177 17.77 21.19 -20.50
C ASN A 177 18.60 22.21 -19.72
N ASP A 178 18.20 23.48 -19.78
CA ASP A 178 18.96 24.61 -19.23
C ASP A 178 18.41 25.06 -17.86
N VAL A 179 17.40 24.38 -17.32
CA VAL A 179 16.80 24.68 -16.02
C VAL A 179 16.85 23.48 -15.08
N GLU A 180 17.04 23.75 -13.79
CA GLU A 180 17.02 22.73 -12.75
C GLU A 180 15.65 22.02 -12.72
N MET A 181 15.64 20.70 -12.47
CA MET A 181 14.41 19.89 -12.44
C MET A 181 13.34 20.44 -11.49
N ALA A 182 13.76 21.04 -10.37
CA ALA A 182 12.86 21.68 -9.41
C ALA A 182 12.05 22.85 -10.00
N LEU A 183 12.51 23.43 -11.11
CA LEU A 183 11.86 24.54 -11.83
C LEU A 183 11.13 24.09 -13.09
N TRP A 184 11.11 22.79 -13.42
CA TRP A 184 10.47 22.30 -14.65
C TRP A 184 8.97 22.60 -14.69
N TYR A 185 8.28 22.47 -13.56
CA TYR A 185 6.85 22.79 -13.48
C TYR A 185 6.58 24.25 -13.85
N GLU A 186 7.29 25.18 -13.21
CA GLU A 186 7.15 26.62 -13.46
C GLU A 186 7.52 26.96 -14.90
N THR A 187 8.61 26.37 -15.43
CA THR A 187 9.07 26.60 -16.80
C THR A 187 8.04 26.11 -17.83
N LEU A 188 7.53 24.89 -17.66
CA LEU A 188 6.49 24.33 -18.53
C LEU A 188 5.21 25.16 -18.49
N GLN A 189 4.82 25.60 -17.29
CA GLN A 189 3.65 26.45 -17.11
C GLN A 189 3.80 27.79 -17.84
N GLU A 190 4.95 28.47 -17.71
CA GLU A 190 5.22 29.71 -18.44
C GLU A 190 5.15 29.51 -19.96
N MET A 191 5.65 28.37 -20.47
CA MET A 191 5.62 28.05 -21.89
C MET A 191 4.19 27.91 -22.44
N ILE A 192 3.28 27.28 -21.69
CA ILE A 192 1.91 27.02 -22.14
C ILE A 192 0.96 28.19 -21.85
N GLN A 193 1.27 29.06 -20.88
CA GLN A 193 0.45 30.25 -20.58
C GLN A 193 0.54 31.35 -21.65
N SER A 194 1.43 31.22 -22.64
CA SER A 194 1.47 32.07 -23.83
C SER A 194 0.63 31.47 -24.96
N TYR A 195 -0.67 31.80 -24.99
CA TYR A 195 -1.64 31.28 -25.96
C TYR A 195 -2.51 32.39 -26.57
N THR A 196 -3.16 32.08 -27.69
CA THR A 196 -4.17 32.90 -28.35
C THR A 196 -5.55 32.56 -27.82
N TYR A 197 -6.21 33.55 -27.22
CA TYR A 197 -7.59 33.35 -26.74
C TYR A 197 -8.55 33.12 -27.92
N VAL A 198 -9.32 32.04 -27.82
CA VAL A 198 -10.42 31.68 -28.71
C VAL A 198 -11.72 31.79 -27.92
N SER A 199 -12.77 32.34 -28.53
CA SER A 199 -14.06 32.43 -27.84
C SER A 199 -14.71 31.06 -27.75
N TYR A 200 -15.53 30.82 -26.72
CA TYR A 200 -16.28 29.57 -26.61
C TYR A 200 -17.15 29.32 -27.86
N GLY A 201 -17.65 30.36 -28.53
CA GLY A 201 -18.41 30.24 -29.77
C GLY A 201 -17.56 29.72 -30.93
N ASP A 202 -16.37 30.26 -31.10
CA ASP A 202 -15.43 29.86 -32.17
C ASP A 202 -14.84 28.47 -31.92
N ALA A 203 -14.64 28.11 -30.64
CA ALA A 203 -14.15 26.78 -30.27
C ALA A 203 -15.04 25.65 -30.81
N ARG A 204 -16.35 25.86 -30.90
CA ARG A 204 -17.28 24.92 -31.54
C ARG A 204 -16.96 24.71 -33.03
N ASP A 205 -16.61 25.78 -33.73
CA ASP A 205 -16.32 25.68 -35.16
C ASP A 205 -14.95 25.01 -35.36
N ILE A 206 -13.98 25.31 -34.51
CA ILE A 206 -12.63 24.71 -34.54
C ILE A 206 -12.66 23.21 -34.20
N LEU A 207 -13.55 22.75 -33.32
CA LEU A 207 -13.67 21.31 -33.02
C LEU A 207 -14.09 20.47 -34.23
N GLN A 208 -14.70 21.07 -35.26
CA GLN A 208 -14.98 20.36 -36.51
C GLN A 208 -13.69 19.99 -37.25
N ASP A 209 -12.63 20.80 -37.08
CA ASP A 209 -11.31 20.53 -37.65
C ASP A 209 -10.44 19.70 -36.69
N SER A 210 -10.46 20.02 -35.39
CA SER A 210 -9.53 19.39 -34.42
C SER A 210 -9.91 17.97 -34.07
N ASP A 211 -11.21 17.67 -34.03
CA ASP A 211 -11.73 16.35 -33.70
C ASP A 211 -12.15 15.60 -34.99
N GLU A 212 -11.64 16.00 -36.17
CA GLU A 212 -11.85 15.33 -37.46
C GLU A 212 -11.50 13.83 -37.37
N ASP A 213 -12.40 12.96 -37.86
CA ASP A 213 -12.12 11.52 -37.94
C ASP A 213 -11.05 11.24 -39.02
N PRO A 214 -9.89 10.65 -38.67
CA PRO A 214 -8.82 10.36 -39.62
C PRO A 214 -9.25 9.46 -40.79
N ASN A 215 -10.34 8.69 -40.62
CA ASN A 215 -10.87 7.78 -41.64
C ASN A 215 -12.04 8.40 -42.43
N ASN A 216 -12.58 9.54 -42.00
CA ASN A 216 -13.67 10.24 -42.67
C ASN A 216 -13.68 11.74 -42.33
N GLN A 217 -13.07 12.55 -43.19
CA GLN A 217 -12.87 13.99 -42.95
C GLN A 217 -14.16 14.82 -42.88
N ASP A 218 -15.28 14.30 -43.37
CA ASP A 218 -16.57 14.99 -43.24
C ASP A 218 -17.17 14.85 -41.82
N ASN A 219 -16.55 14.01 -40.96
CA ASN A 219 -17.02 13.66 -39.64
C ASN A 219 -16.07 14.10 -38.52
N VAL A 220 -16.62 14.25 -37.31
CA VAL A 220 -15.86 14.32 -36.06
C VAL A 220 -15.90 12.98 -35.31
N LEU A 221 -14.82 12.66 -34.61
CA LEU A 221 -14.67 11.50 -33.74
C LEU A 221 -15.01 11.87 -32.30
N LEU A 222 -16.10 11.30 -31.79
CA LEU A 222 -16.61 11.64 -30.45
C LEU A 222 -15.78 11.00 -29.33
N ILE A 223 -15.58 11.74 -28.23
CA ILE A 223 -15.01 11.20 -26.99
C ILE A 223 -16.01 10.28 -26.27
N TYR A 224 -15.50 9.27 -25.58
CA TYR A 224 -16.19 8.24 -24.78
C TYR A 224 -16.85 7.09 -25.55
N ASP A 225 -17.09 7.22 -26.84
CA ASP A 225 -17.64 6.12 -27.65
C ASP A 225 -17.03 5.99 -29.05
N ARG A 226 -16.06 6.84 -29.39
CA ARG A 226 -15.32 6.87 -30.65
C ARG A 226 -16.22 6.80 -31.89
N ARG A 227 -17.48 7.25 -31.79
CA ARG A 227 -18.38 7.28 -32.96
C ARG A 227 -17.96 8.40 -33.90
N SER A 228 -17.93 8.06 -35.19
CA SER A 228 -17.74 9.00 -36.29
C SER A 228 -19.10 9.54 -36.72
N VAL A 229 -19.31 10.86 -36.57
CA VAL A 229 -20.59 11.53 -36.87
C VAL A 229 -20.38 12.79 -37.71
N ASP A 230 -21.42 13.22 -38.43
CA ASP A 230 -21.37 14.43 -39.28
C ASP A 230 -20.83 15.63 -38.48
N SER A 231 -19.80 16.28 -39.02
CA SER A 231 -19.12 17.39 -38.35
C SER A 231 -19.99 18.64 -38.25
N THR A 232 -20.96 18.82 -39.16
CA THR A 232 -21.75 20.05 -39.27
C THR A 232 -22.44 20.37 -37.95
N TRP A 233 -22.17 21.56 -37.41
CA TRP A 233 -22.86 21.99 -36.20
C TRP A 233 -24.36 22.20 -36.43
N ASP A 234 -25.18 21.39 -35.77
CA ASP A 234 -26.64 21.36 -35.88
C ASP A 234 -27.35 21.84 -34.60
N ALA A 235 -26.73 22.78 -33.88
CA ALA A 235 -27.18 23.29 -32.58
C ALA A 235 -27.13 22.26 -31.44
N GLY A 236 -26.22 21.29 -31.54
CA GLY A 236 -25.93 20.36 -30.45
C GLY A 236 -26.81 19.11 -30.46
N VAL A 237 -27.42 18.80 -31.61
CA VAL A 237 -28.31 17.65 -31.78
C VAL A 237 -27.51 16.39 -32.06
N THR A 238 -26.54 16.44 -32.96
CA THR A 238 -25.69 15.29 -33.32
C THR A 238 -24.54 15.12 -32.33
N TRP A 239 -23.84 16.20 -32.02
CA TRP A 239 -22.73 16.23 -31.07
C TRP A 239 -22.74 17.55 -30.31
N ASN A 240 -22.22 17.55 -29.09
CA ASN A 240 -22.03 18.75 -28.30
C ASN A 240 -20.57 18.84 -27.80
N ARG A 241 -20.28 19.87 -27.01
CA ARG A 241 -18.95 20.09 -26.45
C ARG A 241 -18.89 19.52 -25.05
N GLU A 242 -18.04 18.54 -24.86
CA GLU A 242 -17.65 18.02 -23.57
C GLU A 242 -16.51 18.84 -22.98
N HIS A 243 -16.65 19.21 -21.72
CA HIS A 243 -15.58 19.77 -20.91
C HIS A 243 -14.94 18.62 -20.12
N VAL A 244 -13.84 18.06 -20.63
CA VAL A 244 -13.18 16.90 -19.99
C VAL A 244 -12.85 17.19 -18.52
N TRP A 245 -12.36 18.40 -18.23
CA TRP A 245 -12.46 18.99 -16.89
C TRP A 245 -13.80 19.70 -16.72
N PRO A 246 -14.73 19.24 -15.85
CA PRO A 246 -16.09 19.77 -15.79
C PRO A 246 -16.10 21.28 -15.57
N ARG A 247 -16.92 21.99 -16.36
CA ARG A 247 -17.09 23.44 -16.26
C ARG A 247 -17.29 23.96 -14.83
N SER A 248 -18.09 23.25 -14.03
CA SER A 248 -18.36 23.59 -12.62
C SER A 248 -17.14 23.53 -11.68
N LYS A 249 -16.02 22.97 -12.16
CA LYS A 249 -14.77 22.76 -11.42
C LYS A 249 -13.59 23.52 -12.05
N LEU A 250 -13.83 24.38 -13.05
CA LEU A 250 -12.83 25.24 -13.67
C LEU A 250 -12.64 26.54 -12.85
N PRO A 251 -11.47 27.18 -12.93
CA PRO A 251 -11.17 28.36 -12.12
C PRO A 251 -11.83 29.64 -12.66
N ASN A 252 -12.07 29.75 -13.97
CA ASN A 252 -12.62 30.95 -14.59
C ASN A 252 -13.23 30.66 -15.98
N SER A 253 -13.92 31.65 -16.55
CA SER A 253 -14.58 31.56 -17.88
C SER A 253 -13.61 31.52 -19.06
N THR A 254 -12.35 31.93 -18.87
CA THR A 254 -11.34 31.86 -19.93
C THR A 254 -10.96 30.41 -20.19
N ALA A 255 -10.76 29.63 -19.12
CA ALA A 255 -10.51 28.20 -19.20
C ALA A 255 -11.65 27.43 -19.89
N GLU A 256 -12.90 27.91 -19.81
CA GLU A 256 -14.05 27.25 -20.44
C GLU A 256 -13.95 27.16 -21.97
N ALA A 257 -13.14 28.01 -22.61
CA ALA A 257 -12.97 28.07 -24.06
C ALA A 257 -11.64 27.47 -24.54
N ASP A 258 -10.86 26.89 -23.65
CA ASP A 258 -9.60 26.23 -23.99
C ASP A 258 -9.85 25.02 -24.89
N LEU A 259 -9.22 25.01 -26.06
CA LEU A 259 -9.46 24.00 -27.08
C LEU A 259 -8.92 22.63 -26.66
N HIS A 260 -7.83 22.55 -25.90
CA HIS A 260 -7.30 21.27 -25.43
C HIS A 260 -8.23 20.60 -24.42
N LEU A 261 -9.02 21.40 -23.69
CA LEU A 261 -10.03 20.93 -22.73
C LEU A 261 -11.32 20.42 -23.38
N LEU A 262 -11.68 20.95 -24.54
CA LEU A 262 -12.98 20.71 -25.18
C LEU A 262 -12.93 19.54 -26.16
N ARG A 263 -13.90 18.63 -26.11
CA ARG A 263 -14.03 17.53 -27.09
C ARG A 263 -15.43 17.47 -27.68
N ALA A 264 -15.56 17.04 -28.93
CA ALA A 264 -16.84 16.64 -29.49
C ALA A 264 -17.33 15.38 -28.76
N SER A 265 -18.58 15.38 -28.30
CA SER A 265 -19.18 14.26 -27.56
C SER A 265 -20.61 14.04 -27.98
N ASP A 266 -21.09 12.80 -27.82
CA ASP A 266 -22.52 12.52 -27.89
C ASP A 266 -23.25 13.29 -26.78
N PRO A 267 -24.38 13.98 -27.08
CA PRO A 267 -25.07 14.79 -26.08
C PRO A 267 -25.63 14.00 -24.90
N VAL A 268 -26.03 12.73 -25.11
CA VAL A 268 -26.56 11.86 -24.06
C VAL A 268 -25.43 11.36 -23.17
N LEU A 269 -24.30 10.93 -23.74
CA LEU A 269 -23.13 10.50 -22.97
C LEU A 269 -22.54 11.65 -22.17
N ASN A 270 -22.37 12.83 -22.78
CA ASN A 270 -21.92 14.04 -22.08
C ASN A 270 -22.85 14.35 -20.90
N SER A 271 -24.17 14.38 -21.12
CA SER A 271 -25.13 14.60 -20.04
C SER A 271 -25.10 13.51 -18.95
N THR A 272 -24.78 12.26 -19.32
CA THR A 272 -24.69 11.13 -18.38
C THR A 272 -23.43 11.22 -17.54
N ARG A 273 -22.29 11.59 -18.14
CA ARG A 273 -21.02 11.84 -17.46
C ARG A 273 -21.16 13.01 -16.49
N GLY A 274 -21.81 14.10 -16.92
CA GLY A 274 -22.09 15.26 -16.09
C GLY A 274 -20.83 15.90 -15.50
N ASN A 275 -20.71 15.90 -14.17
CA ASN A 275 -19.52 16.40 -13.47
C ASN A 275 -18.85 15.34 -12.58
N LEU A 276 -19.15 14.06 -12.84
CA LEU A 276 -18.60 12.93 -12.10
C LEU A 276 -17.07 12.95 -12.18
N SER A 277 -16.42 12.58 -11.07
CA SER A 277 -14.98 12.37 -11.07
C SER A 277 -14.64 11.10 -11.85
N PHE A 278 -13.50 11.13 -12.53
CA PHE A 278 -12.95 9.97 -13.21
C PHE A 278 -12.53 8.89 -12.22
N VAL A 279 -12.82 7.64 -12.57
CA VAL A 279 -12.45 6.44 -11.79
C VAL A 279 -11.98 5.34 -12.73
N ASP A 280 -11.08 4.51 -12.22
CA ASP A 280 -10.51 3.39 -12.97
C ASP A 280 -11.54 2.32 -13.35
N GLY A 281 -11.30 1.63 -14.46
CA GLY A 281 -12.24 0.68 -15.07
C GLY A 281 -11.65 -0.08 -16.25
N SER A 282 -12.50 -0.77 -17.00
CA SER A 282 -12.13 -1.55 -18.20
C SER A 282 -13.30 -1.67 -19.18
N GLY A 283 -13.03 -1.83 -20.47
CA GLY A 283 -14.03 -1.86 -21.56
C GLY A 283 -14.59 -0.49 -21.93
N GLU A 284 -15.90 -0.44 -22.22
CA GLU A 284 -16.60 0.77 -22.69
C GLU A 284 -16.85 1.81 -21.58
N ALA A 285 -17.02 3.07 -22.00
CA ALA A 285 -17.34 4.18 -21.10
C ALA A 285 -18.62 3.94 -20.30
N ARG A 286 -18.56 4.18 -18.99
CA ARG A 286 -19.72 3.98 -18.09
C ARG A 286 -19.53 4.63 -16.72
N ILE A 287 -20.63 4.75 -16.00
CA ILE A 287 -20.61 5.05 -14.57
C ILE A 287 -20.12 3.81 -13.79
N ILE A 288 -19.14 4.00 -12.92
CA ILE A 288 -18.67 3.00 -11.95
C ILE A 288 -18.81 3.60 -10.55
N GLY A 289 -19.74 3.06 -9.76
CA GLY A 289 -20.07 3.62 -8.45
C GLY A 289 -20.56 5.07 -8.58
N SER A 290 -19.83 6.01 -7.98
CA SER A 290 -20.10 7.45 -8.07
C SER A 290 -19.17 8.19 -9.03
N GLY A 291 -18.44 7.47 -9.88
CA GLY A 291 -17.49 8.04 -10.83
C GLY A 291 -17.75 7.64 -12.27
N TRP A 292 -16.97 8.21 -13.18
CA TRP A 292 -17.02 7.96 -14.62
C TRP A 292 -15.74 7.28 -15.11
N PHE A 293 -15.88 6.16 -15.81
CA PHE A 293 -14.79 5.57 -16.58
C PHE A 293 -14.96 5.98 -18.05
N PRO A 294 -13.95 6.61 -18.69
CA PRO A 294 -14.08 7.19 -20.03
C PRO A 294 -14.04 6.16 -21.16
N GLY A 295 -13.77 4.88 -20.87
CA GLY A 295 -13.53 3.86 -21.88
C GLY A 295 -12.03 3.63 -22.10
N GLU A 296 -11.66 2.42 -22.52
CA GLU A 296 -10.25 2.05 -22.75
C GLU A 296 -9.59 2.87 -23.86
N ASP A 297 -10.35 3.21 -24.89
CA ASP A 297 -9.84 3.94 -26.06
C ASP A 297 -9.64 5.44 -25.80
N ASP A 298 -10.20 6.01 -24.71
CA ASP A 298 -10.12 7.46 -24.42
C ASP A 298 -9.41 7.78 -23.09
N ARG A 299 -8.98 6.76 -22.33
CA ARG A 299 -8.44 6.97 -20.97
C ARG A 299 -7.13 7.75 -21.00
N GLY A 300 -6.28 7.52 -21.99
CA GLY A 300 -5.02 8.21 -22.21
C GLY A 300 -5.25 9.65 -22.64
N ASP A 301 -6.16 9.88 -23.59
CA ASP A 301 -6.59 11.21 -24.03
C ASP A 301 -7.06 12.04 -22.84
N VAL A 302 -7.96 11.47 -22.03
CA VAL A 302 -8.50 12.11 -20.83
C VAL A 302 -7.37 12.44 -19.85
N ALA A 303 -6.46 11.50 -19.59
CA ALA A 303 -5.34 11.73 -18.68
C ALA A 303 -4.45 12.89 -19.15
N ARG A 304 -4.10 12.94 -20.44
CA ARG A 304 -3.25 14.01 -21.01
C ARG A 304 -3.94 15.36 -21.00
N ILE A 305 -5.24 15.42 -21.33
CA ILE A 305 -6.03 16.66 -21.21
C ILE A 305 -6.07 17.13 -19.76
N VAL A 306 -6.26 16.21 -18.80
CA VAL A 306 -6.27 16.53 -17.37
C VAL A 306 -4.92 17.09 -16.91
N PHE A 307 -3.80 16.48 -17.29
CA PHE A 307 -2.47 16.98 -16.96
C PHE A 307 -2.20 18.36 -17.56
N TYR A 308 -2.59 18.58 -18.82
CA TYR A 308 -2.51 19.89 -19.45
C TYR A 308 -3.32 20.95 -18.68
N VAL A 309 -4.59 20.68 -18.38
CA VAL A 309 -5.47 21.63 -17.68
C VAL A 309 -4.95 21.93 -16.27
N MET A 310 -4.46 20.91 -15.56
CA MET A 310 -3.84 21.07 -14.24
C MET A 310 -2.69 22.08 -14.28
N MET A 311 -1.82 21.96 -15.27
CA MET A 311 -0.64 22.82 -15.40
C MET A 311 -1.00 24.22 -15.92
N MET A 312 -1.82 24.29 -16.97
CA MET A 312 -2.22 25.52 -17.65
C MET A 312 -3.03 26.44 -16.74
N TRP A 313 -3.96 25.85 -15.97
CA TRP A 313 -4.96 26.58 -15.21
C TRP A 313 -4.81 26.42 -13.69
N GLU A 314 -3.70 25.84 -13.22
CA GLU A 314 -3.35 25.67 -11.80
C GLU A 314 -4.47 24.99 -10.99
N THR A 315 -5.13 24.01 -11.60
CA THR A 315 -6.28 23.35 -10.98
C THR A 315 -5.85 22.17 -10.12
N ASN A 316 -6.67 21.84 -9.11
CA ASN A 316 -6.40 20.69 -8.26
C ASN A 316 -7.01 19.41 -8.86
N ILE A 317 -6.15 18.50 -9.32
CA ILE A 317 -6.53 17.21 -9.94
C ILE A 317 -7.49 16.38 -9.08
N ASN A 318 -7.41 16.51 -7.75
CA ASN A 318 -8.27 15.79 -6.82
C ASN A 318 -9.75 16.20 -6.91
N LEU A 319 -10.08 17.30 -7.59
CA LEU A 319 -11.46 17.71 -7.84
C LEU A 319 -12.15 16.81 -8.87
N ILE A 320 -11.39 16.10 -9.70
CA ILE A 320 -11.90 15.36 -10.85
C ILE A 320 -11.41 13.92 -10.93
N GLY A 321 -10.50 13.47 -10.07
CA GLY A 321 -9.98 12.10 -10.08
C GLY A 321 -8.79 11.93 -9.15
N ASN A 322 -7.95 10.93 -9.41
CA ASN A 322 -6.71 10.67 -8.66
C ASN A 322 -5.52 10.70 -9.63
N LEU A 323 -4.42 11.36 -9.23
CA LEU A 323 -3.15 11.38 -9.95
C LEU A 323 -2.68 9.97 -10.37
N ASP A 324 -2.72 9.00 -9.47
CA ASP A 324 -2.26 7.62 -9.74
C ASP A 324 -3.06 6.98 -10.88
N THR A 325 -4.37 7.26 -10.94
CA THR A 325 -5.25 6.77 -12.02
C THR A 325 -4.90 7.41 -13.35
N PHE A 326 -4.65 8.72 -13.39
CA PHE A 326 -4.29 9.39 -14.64
C PHE A 326 -2.89 9.01 -15.12
N LEU A 327 -1.92 8.81 -14.22
CA LEU A 327 -0.59 8.31 -14.59
C LEU A 327 -0.67 6.92 -15.19
N LYS A 328 -1.43 6.02 -14.55
CA LYS A 328 -1.72 4.68 -15.07
C LYS A 328 -2.34 4.76 -16.46
N TRP A 329 -3.39 5.56 -16.66
CA TRP A 329 -4.06 5.68 -17.96
C TRP A 329 -3.17 6.24 -19.06
N HIS A 330 -2.31 7.20 -18.74
CA HIS A 330 -1.32 7.74 -19.68
C HIS A 330 -0.38 6.66 -20.21
N GLU A 331 0.03 5.71 -19.35
CA GLU A 331 0.89 4.59 -19.74
C GLU A 331 0.12 3.49 -20.50
N GLU A 332 -1.11 3.19 -20.07
CA GLU A 332 -1.91 2.10 -20.64
C GLU A 332 -2.57 2.45 -21.99
N ASP A 333 -2.67 3.73 -22.32
CA ASP A 333 -3.23 4.24 -23.58
C ASP A 333 -2.30 5.33 -24.17
N PRO A 334 -1.26 4.92 -24.93
CA PRO A 334 -0.26 5.82 -25.51
C PRO A 334 -0.85 6.78 -26.54
N VAL A 335 -0.14 7.90 -26.79
CA VAL A 335 -0.57 8.91 -27.76
C VAL A 335 -0.78 8.31 -29.15
N ASP A 336 -1.97 8.50 -29.72
CA ASP A 336 -2.31 8.01 -31.06
C ASP A 336 -2.17 9.10 -32.16
N ASP A 337 -2.47 8.74 -33.41
CA ASP A 337 -2.40 9.68 -34.53
C ASP A 337 -3.49 10.75 -34.48
N PHE A 338 -4.67 10.43 -33.94
CA PHE A 338 -5.78 11.37 -33.79
C PHE A 338 -5.40 12.49 -32.82
N GLU A 339 -4.85 12.15 -31.65
CA GLU A 339 -4.39 13.14 -30.67
C GLU A 339 -3.25 14.01 -31.19
N ARG A 340 -2.30 13.42 -31.93
CA ARG A 340 -1.23 14.20 -32.58
C ARG A 340 -1.79 15.21 -33.57
N GLN A 341 -2.71 14.78 -34.43
CA GLN A 341 -3.37 15.66 -35.40
C GLN A 341 -4.15 16.76 -34.68
N ARG A 342 -4.98 16.39 -33.70
CA ARG A 342 -5.77 17.30 -32.88
C ARG A 342 -4.90 18.36 -32.22
N ASN A 343 -3.78 17.95 -31.61
CA ASN A 343 -2.81 18.87 -31.01
C ASN A 343 -2.26 19.88 -32.02
N GLN A 344 -1.91 19.45 -33.23
CA GLN A 344 -1.39 20.36 -34.27
C GLN A 344 -2.45 21.33 -34.78
N VAL A 345 -3.69 20.88 -34.95
CA VAL A 345 -4.81 21.76 -35.34
C VAL A 345 -5.05 22.81 -34.26
N ILE A 346 -5.12 22.40 -32.99
CA ILE A 346 -5.33 23.32 -31.87
C ILE A 346 -4.19 24.33 -31.78
N TYR A 347 -2.93 23.91 -31.88
CA TYR A 347 -1.77 24.80 -31.87
C TYR A 347 -1.80 25.88 -32.97
N ALA A 348 -2.44 25.59 -34.11
CA ALA A 348 -2.60 26.59 -35.17
C ALA A 348 -3.65 27.67 -34.84
N TYR A 349 -4.56 27.39 -33.91
CA TYR A 349 -5.65 28.28 -33.50
C TYR A 349 -5.45 28.95 -32.13
N GLN A 350 -4.76 28.28 -31.20
CA GLN A 350 -4.62 28.69 -29.79
C GLN A 350 -3.17 28.58 -29.31
#